data_AF-A0AAE3TBP8-F1
#
_entry.id   AF-A0AAE3TBP8-F1
#
_cell.length_a   1.000
_cell.length_b   1.000
_cell.length_c   1.000
_cell.angle_alpha   90.00
_cell.angle_beta   90.00
_cell.angle_gamma   90.00
#
_symmetry.space_group_name_H-M   'P 1'
#
loop_
_entity.id
_entity.type
_entity.pdbx_description
1 polymer ?
#
loop_
_entity_poly.entity_id
_entity_poly.type
_entity_poly.pdbx_seq_one_letter_code
_entity_poly.pdbx_strand_id
1 'polypeptide(L)'
;MDTTILRLLRDEACAWWANTTPKHIRDSVRRDLATVRDLLRTPGAYIHCGRGGTSLHGENTTISWPGPFEAWGTAVALRKLGLPFIDTRTVPDPFTLVRLPLCCPGRVDPDPEPETPLSYVNLDRFIELNRQLGATIHQ
;
A
#
# COMPACT_ATOMS: atom_id res chain seq x y z
N MET A 1 19.65 5.55 -4.13
CA MET A 1 18.75 4.97 -3.11
C MET A 1 19.08 5.65 -1.79
N ASP A 2 18.11 6.27 -1.14
CA ASP A 2 18.34 6.96 0.13
C ASP A 2 18.83 5.98 1.20
N THR A 3 19.93 6.34 1.88
CA THR A 3 20.50 5.54 2.98
C THR A 3 19.53 5.38 4.15
N THR A 4 18.64 6.35 4.37
CA THR A 4 17.58 6.29 5.37
C THR A 4 16.61 5.15 5.09
N ILE A 5 16.24 4.94 3.82
CA ILE A 5 15.34 3.85 3.41
C ILE A 5 16.01 2.49 3.60
N LEU A 6 17.29 2.37 3.24
CA LEU A 6 18.02 1.12 3.45
C LEU A 6 18.17 0.76 4.94
N ARG A 7 18.35 1.75 5.82
CA ARG A 7 18.37 1.53 7.27
C ARG A 7 17.01 1.04 7.77
N LEU A 8 15.93 1.69 7.37
CA LEU A 8 14.57 1.30 7.74
C LEU A 8 14.25 -0.15 7.38
N LEU A 9 14.52 -0.56 6.13
CA LEU A 9 14.29 -1.93 5.68
C LEU A 9 15.19 -2.93 6.42
N ARG A 10 16.43 -2.55 6.72
CA ARG A 10 17.35 -3.38 7.50
C ARG A 10 16.86 -3.57 8.93
N ASP A 11 16.38 -2.51 9.57
CA ASP A 11 15.90 -2.56 10.96
C ASP A 11 14.66 -3.45 11.06
N GLU A 12 13.72 -3.33 10.12
CA GLU A 12 12.59 -4.24 9.97
C GLU A 12 13.04 -5.70 9.78
N ALA A 13 13.97 -5.93 8.84
CA ALA A 13 14.49 -7.27 8.58
C ALA A 13 15.20 -7.87 9.80
N CYS A 14 15.91 -7.07 10.60
CA CYS A 14 16.55 -7.52 11.84
C CYS A 14 15.52 -7.85 12.95
N ALA A 15 14.40 -7.14 12.98
CA ALA A 15 13.34 -7.36 13.97
C ALA A 15 12.51 -8.63 13.69
N TRP A 16 12.56 -9.15 12.46
CA TRP A 16 11.81 -10.35 12.09
C TRP A 16 12.44 -11.62 12.66
N TRP A 17 11.68 -12.37 13.47
CA TRP A 17 12.17 -13.55 14.19
C TRP A 17 12.74 -14.66 13.28
N ALA A 18 12.29 -14.74 12.02
CA ALA A 18 12.78 -15.75 11.08
C ALA A 18 14.13 -15.36 10.43
N ASN A 19 14.55 -14.11 10.54
CA ASN A 19 15.81 -13.61 9.97
C ASN A 19 16.99 -13.87 10.91
N THR A 20 17.30 -15.14 11.12
CA THR A 20 18.29 -15.61 12.10
C THR A 20 19.75 -15.44 11.68
N THR A 21 20.03 -15.11 10.41
CA THR A 21 21.40 -14.99 9.90
C THR A 21 21.60 -13.70 9.11
N PRO A 22 22.85 -13.20 8.99
CA PRO A 22 23.15 -12.06 8.12
C PRO A 22 22.74 -12.29 6.66
N LYS A 23 22.70 -13.55 6.19
CA LYS A 23 22.20 -13.88 4.86
C LYS A 23 20.69 -13.66 4.78
N HIS A 24 19.90 -14.17 5.73
CA HIS A 24 18.45 -13.98 5.77
C HIS A 24 18.07 -12.50 5.80
N ILE A 25 18.74 -11.70 6.63
CA ILE A 25 18.53 -10.25 6.70
C ILE A 25 18.78 -9.61 5.32
N ARG A 26 19.91 -9.92 4.66
CA ARG A 26 20.21 -9.38 3.32
C ARG A 26 19.18 -9.79 2.29
N ASP A 27 18.70 -11.03 2.33
CA ASP A 27 17.73 -11.54 1.37
C ASP A 27 16.34 -10.92 1.59
N SER A 28 15.94 -10.69 2.85
CA SER A 28 14.74 -9.92 3.21
C SER A 28 14.82 -8.49 2.67
N VAL A 29 15.89 -7.76 2.99
CA VAL A 29 16.09 -6.38 2.50
C VAL A 29 16.07 -6.31 0.97
N ARG A 30 16.66 -7.30 0.28
CA ARG A 30 16.63 -7.38 -1.19
C ARG A 30 15.21 -7.58 -1.72
N ARG A 31 14.40 -8.41 -1.05
CA ARG A 31 13.00 -8.64 -1.40
C ARG A 31 12.19 -7.37 -1.23
N ASP A 32 12.32 -6.70 -0.09
CA ASP A 32 11.60 -5.46 0.20
C ASP A 32 11.99 -4.35 -0.78
N LEU A 33 13.29 -4.24 -1.12
CA LEU A 33 13.76 -3.33 -2.17
C LEU A 33 13.21 -3.67 -3.56
N ALA A 34 13.01 -4.95 -3.88
CA ALA A 34 12.38 -5.34 -5.13
C ALA A 34 10.91 -4.88 -5.15
N THR A 35 10.17 -5.12 -4.06
CA THR A 35 8.80 -4.64 -3.87
C THR A 35 8.72 -3.11 -4.00
N VAL A 36 9.62 -2.37 -3.36
CA VAL A 36 9.67 -0.90 -3.45
C VAL A 36 9.84 -0.45 -4.89
N ARG A 37 10.78 -1.04 -5.62
CA ARG A 37 11.04 -0.68 -7.03
C ARG A 37 9.86 -1.02 -7.94
N ASP A 38 9.23 -2.15 -7.71
CA ASP A 38 8.10 -2.63 -8.51
C ASP A 38 6.89 -1.70 -8.37
N LEU A 39 6.51 -1.38 -7.13
CA LEU A 39 5.37 -0.51 -6.86
C LEU A 39 5.59 0.92 -7.34
N LEU A 40 6.81 1.47 -7.21
CA LEU A 40 7.11 2.81 -7.74
C LEU A 40 7.08 2.90 -9.27
N ARG A 41 7.19 1.77 -9.98
CA ARG A 41 7.07 1.71 -11.44
C ARG A 41 5.66 1.43 -11.90
N THR A 42 4.79 0.97 -11.01
CA THR A 42 3.42 0.59 -11.31
C THR A 42 2.52 1.83 -11.31
N PRO A 43 1.91 2.19 -12.45
CA PRO A 43 0.95 3.29 -12.49
C PRO A 43 -0.23 3.03 -11.54
N GLY A 44 -0.59 4.01 -10.72
CA GLY A 44 -1.70 3.88 -9.80
C GLY A 44 -1.46 2.92 -8.63
N ALA A 45 -0.22 2.50 -8.36
CA ALA A 45 0.10 1.79 -7.12
C ALA A 45 -0.10 2.68 -5.90
N TYR A 46 -0.54 2.09 -4.79
CA TYR A 46 -0.87 2.83 -3.58
C TYR A 46 -0.70 1.99 -2.31
N ILE A 47 -0.67 2.69 -1.19
CA ILE A 47 -0.67 2.16 0.16
C ILE A 47 -2.08 2.38 0.73
N HIS A 48 -2.64 1.36 1.37
CA HIS A 48 -3.89 1.48 2.10
C HIS A 48 -3.67 1.06 3.55
N CYS A 49 -4.13 1.87 4.50
CA CYS A 49 -4.16 1.49 5.92
C CYS A 49 -5.58 1.61 6.44
N GLY A 50 -6.12 0.49 6.92
CA GLY A 50 -7.41 0.42 7.58
C GLY A 50 -7.29 -0.11 9.01
N ARG A 51 -8.43 -0.34 9.65
CA ARG A 51 -8.47 -0.86 11.03
C ARG A 51 -7.86 -2.28 11.17
N GLY A 52 -7.88 -3.06 10.09
CA GLY A 52 -7.34 -4.43 10.05
C GLY A 52 -5.85 -4.55 9.74
N GLY A 53 -5.19 -3.45 9.37
CA GLY A 53 -3.77 -3.45 9.00
C GLY A 53 -3.48 -2.59 7.78
N THR A 54 -2.31 -2.83 7.19
CA THR A 54 -1.78 -2.05 6.07
C THR A 54 -1.54 -2.95 4.87
N SER A 55 -1.86 -2.48 3.67
CA SER A 55 -1.66 -3.20 2.43
C SER A 55 -1.00 -2.33 1.36
N LEU A 56 -0.22 -2.97 0.50
CA LEU A 56 0.38 -2.39 -0.69
C LEU A 56 -0.33 -2.97 -1.90
N HIS A 57 -0.76 -2.12 -2.82
CA HIS A 57 -1.49 -2.50 -4.02
C HIS A 57 -0.69 -2.08 -5.25
N GLY A 58 -0.31 -3.08 -6.06
CA GLY A 58 0.29 -2.95 -7.38
C GLY A 58 -0.58 -3.62 -8.44
N GLU A 59 -0.07 -3.78 -9.66
CA GLU A 59 -0.87 -4.19 -10.83
C GLU A 59 -1.44 -5.60 -10.67
N ASN A 60 -0.60 -6.54 -10.28
CA ASN A 60 -0.96 -7.94 -10.09
C ASN A 60 -0.54 -8.44 -8.70
N THR A 61 -0.37 -7.52 -7.74
CA THR A 61 0.18 -7.85 -6.43
C THR A 61 -0.51 -7.05 -5.35
N THR A 62 -1.01 -7.75 -4.35
CA THR A 62 -1.42 -7.16 -3.08
C THR A 62 -0.63 -7.82 -1.96
N ILE A 63 0.07 -7.01 -1.17
CA ILE A 63 0.83 -7.49 0.00
C ILE A 63 0.19 -6.87 1.22
N SER A 64 -0.16 -7.70 2.20
CA SER A 64 -0.85 -7.26 3.41
C SER A 64 -0.01 -7.55 4.65
N TRP A 65 -0.01 -6.60 5.56
CA TRP A 65 0.62 -6.67 6.87
C TRP A 65 -0.45 -6.50 7.96
N PRO A 66 -0.62 -7.45 8.89
CA PRO A 66 -1.64 -7.40 9.95
C PRO A 66 -1.18 -6.50 11.10
N GLY A 67 -0.79 -5.27 10.78
CA GLY A 67 -0.31 -4.28 11.73
C GLY A 67 -0.42 -2.85 11.19
N PRO A 68 -0.23 -1.86 12.06
CA PRO A 68 -0.36 -0.46 11.69
C PRO A 68 0.75 -0.05 10.70
N PHE A 69 0.50 0.98 9.91
CA PHE A 69 1.41 1.48 8.87
C PHE A 69 2.81 1.78 9.42
N GLU A 70 2.88 2.37 10.60
CA GLU A 70 4.11 2.82 11.26
C GLU A 70 5.04 1.66 11.63
N ALA A 71 4.51 0.45 11.76
CA ALA A 71 5.26 -0.76 12.07
C ALA A 71 5.82 -1.47 10.82
N TRP A 72 5.42 -1.05 9.61
CA TRP A 72 5.84 -1.68 8.37
C TRP A 72 6.83 -0.80 7.60
N GLY A 73 8.12 -1.09 7.74
CA GLY A 73 9.20 -0.31 7.14
C GLY A 73 9.10 -0.21 5.62
N THR A 74 8.69 -1.27 4.93
CA THR A 74 8.45 -1.25 3.47
C THR A 74 7.36 -0.24 3.07
N ALA A 75 6.22 -0.19 3.77
CA ALA A 75 5.17 0.77 3.49
C ALA A 75 5.61 2.21 3.81
N VAL A 76 6.30 2.40 4.94
CA VAL A 76 6.85 3.72 5.32
C VAL A 76 7.88 4.21 4.28
N ALA A 77 8.71 3.32 3.75
CA ALA A 77 9.65 3.64 2.67
C ALA A 77 8.92 4.11 1.41
N LEU A 78 7.89 3.39 0.98
CA LEU A 78 7.09 3.75 -0.19
C LEU A 78 6.39 5.10 -0.02
N ARG A 79 5.84 5.39 1.16
CA ARG A 79 5.23 6.70 1.45
C ARG A 79 6.27 7.82 1.34
N LYS A 80 7.47 7.63 1.92
CA LYS A 80 8.57 8.60 1.81
C LYS A 80 9.03 8.83 0.38
N LEU A 81 8.87 7.83 -0.49
CA LEU A 81 9.18 7.90 -1.91
C LEU A 81 8.03 8.46 -2.76
N GLY A 82 6.93 8.90 -2.14
CA GLY A 82 5.81 9.56 -2.82
C GLY A 82 4.72 8.63 -3.31
N LEU A 83 4.68 7.36 -2.85
CA LEU A 83 3.55 6.50 -3.18
C LEU A 83 2.29 7.02 -2.45
N PRO A 84 1.14 7.15 -3.14
CA PRO A 84 -0.11 7.58 -2.54
C PRO A 84 -0.50 6.70 -1.36
N PHE A 85 -0.97 7.32 -0.28
CA PHE A 85 -1.38 6.66 0.95
C PHE A 85 -2.82 7.03 1.30
N ILE A 86 -3.66 6.00 1.41
CA ILE A 86 -5.08 6.10 1.73
C ILE A 86 -5.26 5.53 3.14
N ASP A 87 -5.53 6.39 4.11
CA ASP A 87 -5.82 6.01 5.48
C ASP A 87 -7.33 6.01 5.72
N THR A 88 -7.91 4.82 5.78
CA THR A 88 -9.34 4.62 6.02
C THR A 88 -9.67 4.42 7.49
N ARG A 89 -8.69 4.50 8.41
CA ARG A 89 -8.95 4.42 9.85
C ARG A 89 -9.87 5.53 10.34
N THR A 90 -9.87 6.67 9.66
CA THR A 90 -10.72 7.84 9.95
C THR A 90 -12.15 7.73 9.44
N VAL A 91 -12.46 6.74 8.60
CA VAL A 91 -13.82 6.53 8.07
C VAL A 91 -14.74 6.11 9.23
N PRO A 92 -15.86 6.85 9.47
CA PRO A 92 -16.74 6.58 10.62
C PRO A 92 -17.38 5.19 10.57
N ASP A 93 -17.93 4.83 9.41
CA ASP A 93 -18.58 3.54 9.16
C ASP A 93 -17.76 2.70 8.15
N PRO A 94 -16.95 1.73 8.61
CA PRO A 94 -16.16 0.87 7.74
C PRO A 94 -16.99 0.03 6.76
N PHE A 95 -18.27 -0.22 7.04
CA PHE A 95 -19.13 -0.97 6.12
C PHE A 95 -19.49 -0.16 4.87
N THR A 96 -19.23 1.15 4.84
CA THR A 96 -19.36 1.94 3.61
C THR A 96 -18.25 1.64 2.61
N LEU A 97 -17.05 1.24 3.08
CA LEU A 97 -15.90 0.93 2.23
C LEU A 97 -16.17 -0.29 1.34
N VAL A 98 -16.94 -1.27 1.81
CA VAL A 98 -17.27 -2.47 1.02
C VAL A 98 -18.22 -2.17 -0.15
N ARG A 99 -18.78 -0.96 -0.20
CA ARG A 99 -19.63 -0.49 -1.29
C ARG A 99 -18.86 0.27 -2.37
N LEU A 100 -17.57 0.56 -2.13
CA LEU A 100 -16.74 1.22 -3.12
C LEU A 100 -16.37 0.25 -4.25
N PRO A 101 -16.20 0.74 -5.48
CA PRO A 101 -15.56 -0.01 -6.55
C PRO A 101 -14.12 -0.36 -6.17
N LEU A 102 -13.55 -1.33 -6.88
CA LEU A 102 -12.19 -1.80 -6.69
C LEU A 102 -11.21 -0.89 -7.43
N CYS A 103 -10.06 -0.60 -6.83
CA CYS A 103 -8.95 0.00 -7.57
C CYS A 103 -8.07 -1.09 -8.19
N CYS A 104 -7.78 -0.98 -9.48
CA CYS A 104 -6.83 -1.86 -10.16
C CYS A 104 -5.63 -1.04 -10.65
N PRO A 105 -4.54 -0.97 -9.86
CA PRO A 105 -3.29 -0.37 -10.34
C PRO A 105 -2.86 -1.01 -11.67
N GLY A 106 -2.18 -0.26 -12.52
CA GLY A 106 -1.66 -0.72 -13.82
C GLY A 106 -2.72 -1.02 -14.91
N ARG A 107 -4.01 -1.13 -14.57
CA ARG A 107 -5.08 -1.24 -15.57
C ARG A 107 -5.41 0.13 -16.16
N VAL A 108 -5.46 0.20 -17.49
CA VAL A 108 -5.70 1.44 -18.25
C VAL A 108 -7.19 1.79 -18.34
N ASP A 109 -8.06 0.77 -18.43
CA ASP A 109 -9.47 0.97 -18.73
C ASP A 109 -10.36 0.66 -17.51
N PRO A 110 -10.93 1.69 -16.86
CA PRO A 110 -11.94 1.51 -15.82
C PRO A 110 -13.25 0.97 -16.43
N ASP A 111 -14.07 0.33 -15.59
CA ASP A 111 -15.40 -0.12 -15.98
C ASP A 111 -16.35 1.08 -16.15
N PRO A 112 -17.38 0.98 -17.01
CA PRO A 112 -18.30 2.08 -17.28
C PRO A 112 -19.21 2.39 -16.08
N GLU A 113 -19.70 3.63 -16.03
CA GLU A 113 -20.71 4.07 -15.06
C GLU A 113 -22.10 3.45 -15.34
N PRO A 114 -22.94 3.23 -14.30
CA PRO A 114 -22.68 3.48 -12.89
C PRO A 114 -21.76 2.44 -12.25
N GLU A 115 -20.83 2.91 -11.42
CA GLU A 115 -19.89 2.07 -10.67
C GLU A 115 -20.62 1.21 -9.63
N THR A 116 -20.24 -0.06 -9.53
CA THR A 116 -20.71 -1.01 -8.52
C THR A 116 -19.53 -1.43 -7.63
N PRO A 117 -19.76 -2.12 -6.49
CA PRO A 117 -18.66 -2.63 -5.66
C PRO A 117 -17.72 -3.62 -6.38
N LEU A 118 -18.14 -4.17 -7.51
CA LEU A 118 -17.33 -5.07 -8.35
C LEU A 118 -16.75 -4.39 -9.58
N SER A 119 -17.06 -3.12 -9.80
CA SER A 119 -16.48 -2.33 -10.89
C SER A 119 -15.03 -1.98 -10.56
N TYR A 120 -14.18 -1.92 -11.58
CA TYR A 120 -12.82 -1.44 -11.47
C TYR A 120 -12.73 0.04 -11.85
N VAL A 121 -12.11 0.82 -10.98
CA VAL A 121 -11.80 2.24 -11.22
C VAL A 121 -10.29 2.48 -11.13
N ASN A 122 -9.86 3.57 -11.73
CA ASN A 122 -8.50 4.09 -11.62
C ASN A 122 -8.27 4.78 -10.25
N LEU A 123 -6.99 4.93 -9.88
CA LEU A 123 -6.61 5.35 -8.53
C LEU A 123 -7.19 6.72 -8.14
N ASP A 124 -7.20 7.69 -9.05
CA ASP A 124 -7.72 9.03 -8.73
C ASP A 124 -9.19 9.00 -8.34
N ARG A 125 -9.99 8.23 -9.07
CA ARG A 125 -11.41 8.01 -8.78
C ARG A 125 -11.60 7.26 -7.45
N PHE A 126 -10.80 6.22 -7.22
CA PHE A 126 -10.83 5.49 -5.95
C PHE A 126 -10.47 6.38 -4.74
N ILE A 127 -9.47 7.25 -4.89
CA ILE A 127 -9.07 8.24 -3.88
C ILE A 127 -10.20 9.23 -3.61
N GLU A 128 -10.85 9.73 -4.66
CA GLU A 128 -11.98 10.65 -4.54
C GLU A 128 -13.11 10.03 -3.70
N LEU A 129 -13.51 8.81 -4.04
CA LEU A 129 -14.56 8.08 -3.33
C LEU A 129 -14.19 7.80 -1.87
N ASN A 130 -12.96 7.39 -1.59
CA ASN A 130 -12.49 7.20 -0.22
C ASN A 130 -12.49 8.52 0.57
N ARG A 131 -12.10 9.63 -0.05
CA ARG A 131 -12.13 10.96 0.58
C ARG A 131 -13.55 11.39 0.92
N GLN A 132 -14.52 11.12 0.05
CA GLN A 132 -15.95 11.40 0.31
C GLN A 132 -16.49 10.63 1.53
N LEU A 133 -15.97 9.43 1.78
CA LEU A 133 -16.31 8.63 2.98
C LEU A 133 -15.54 9.06 4.25
N GLY A 134 -14.64 10.05 4.15
CA GLY A 134 -13.87 10.57 5.28
C GLY A 134 -12.49 9.93 5.47
N ALA A 135 -11.96 9.22 4.46
CA ALA A 135 -10.58 8.75 4.49
C ALA A 135 -9.58 9.93 4.42
N THR A 136 -8.45 9.79 5.11
CA THR A 136 -7.35 10.74 5.02
C THR A 136 -6.41 10.33 3.88
N ILE A 137 -6.14 11.26 2.97
CA ILE A 137 -5.32 10.99 1.77
C ILE A 137 -4.00 11.74 1.87
N HIS A 138 -2.90 11.04 1.64
CA HIS A 138 -1.58 11.61 1.58
C HIS A 138 -0.92 11.26 0.24
N GLN A 139 -0.75 12.25 -0.63
CA GLN A 139 0.02 12.13 -1.88
C GLN A 139 1.47 12.52 -1.62
#